data_AF-A0A7W4UDR7-F1
#
_entry.id   AF-A0A7W4UDR7-F1
#
_cell.length_a   1.000
_cell.length_b   1.000
_cell.length_c   1.000
_cell.angle_alpha   90.00
_cell.angle_beta   90.00
_cell.angle_gamma   90.00
#
_symmetry.space_group_name_H-M   'P 1'
#
loop_
_entity.id
_entity.type
_entity.pdbx_description
1 polymer ?
#
loop_
_entity_poly.entity_id
_entity_poly.type
_entity_poly.pdbx_seq_one_letter_code
_entity_poly.pdbx_strand_id
1 'polypeptide(L)'
;MTEREVTERATVESGDVYDDPSEDALLLLLEDIEDGREAFVIVERLADASGQTYAQSTRADDGRYVVEHRAGAPRRHFHVVVDDVRAAHALLTAWTFDLPGWREAGWSPGFAPSGLSPGRARASRGSAGSS
;
A
#
# COMPACT_ATOMS: atom_id res chain seq x y z
N MET A 1 -28.80 15.68 -4.86
CA MET A 1 -27.73 14.74 -5.24
C MET A 1 -26.81 14.70 -4.04
N THR A 2 -26.93 13.70 -3.18
CA THR A 2 -26.03 13.53 -2.04
C THR A 2 -24.68 13.08 -2.58
N GLU A 3 -23.64 13.86 -2.32
CA GLU A 3 -22.27 13.43 -2.53
C GLU A 3 -22.06 12.15 -1.70
N ARG A 4 -21.48 11.12 -2.32
CA ARG A 4 -21.14 9.89 -1.59
C ARG A 4 -19.99 10.22 -0.65
N GLU A 5 -20.11 9.79 0.60
CA GLU A 5 -19.04 9.91 1.58
C GLU A 5 -17.88 8.98 1.17
N VAL A 6 -16.69 9.55 1.03
CA VAL A 6 -15.46 8.79 0.75
C VAL A 6 -15.13 7.97 1.98
N THR A 7 -14.98 6.66 1.79
CA THR A 7 -14.73 5.73 2.90
C THR A 7 -13.26 5.35 2.97
N GLU A 8 -12.60 5.23 1.81
CA GLU A 8 -11.18 4.89 1.70
C GLU A 8 -10.42 5.89 0.84
N ARG A 9 -9.16 6.14 1.19
CA ARG A 9 -8.26 7.00 0.40
C ARG A 9 -6.92 6.32 0.23
N ALA A 10 -6.49 6.17 -1.03
CA ALA A 10 -5.14 5.77 -1.34
C ALA A 10 -4.24 6.99 -1.63
N THR A 11 -3.00 6.96 -1.15
CA THR A 11 -1.94 7.94 -1.44
C THR A 11 -0.66 7.21 -1.82
N VAL A 12 0.04 7.70 -2.85
CA VAL A 12 1.33 7.16 -3.32
C VAL A 12 2.50 8.08 -2.99
N GLU A 13 3.74 7.67 -3.32
CA GLU A 13 4.96 8.43 -3.02
C GLU A 13 4.95 9.82 -3.65
N SER A 14 4.51 9.92 -4.91
CA SER A 14 4.41 11.18 -5.65
C SER A 14 3.44 12.18 -5.03
N GLY A 15 2.58 11.73 -4.09
CA GLY A 15 1.57 12.54 -3.42
C GLY A 15 0.21 12.56 -4.13
N ASP A 16 0.05 11.78 -5.20
CA ASP A 16 -1.25 11.58 -5.86
C ASP A 16 -2.21 10.84 -4.92
N VAL A 17 -3.49 11.20 -5.02
CA VAL A 17 -4.56 10.75 -4.12
C VAL A 17 -5.70 10.13 -4.94
N TYR A 18 -6.20 8.99 -4.47
CA TYR A 18 -7.30 8.25 -5.08
C TYR A 18 -8.36 7.97 -4.01
N ASP A 19 -9.52 8.60 -4.15
CA ASP A 19 -10.67 8.38 -3.26
C ASP A 19 -11.48 7.17 -3.74
N ASP A 20 -11.89 6.32 -2.79
CA ASP A 20 -12.60 5.06 -3.00
C ASP A 20 -11.98 4.21 -4.15
N PRO A 21 -10.68 3.87 -4.07
CA PRO A 21 -9.99 3.17 -5.15
C PRO A 21 -10.65 1.82 -5.40
N SER A 22 -10.92 1.50 -6.67
CA SER A 22 -11.40 0.17 -7.07
C SER A 22 -10.30 -0.89 -6.92
N GLU A 23 -10.68 -2.16 -6.95
CA GLU A 23 -9.73 -3.27 -6.99
C GLU A 23 -8.71 -3.13 -8.15
N ASP A 24 -9.18 -2.76 -9.35
CA ASP A 24 -8.32 -2.54 -10.50
C ASP A 24 -7.38 -1.34 -10.29
N ALA A 25 -7.86 -0.27 -9.65
CA ALA A 25 -7.02 0.88 -9.33
C ALA A 25 -5.90 0.47 -8.35
N LEU A 26 -6.21 -0.31 -7.32
CA LEU A 26 -5.20 -0.84 -6.39
C LEU A 26 -4.15 -1.69 -7.11
N LEU A 27 -4.54 -2.48 -8.12
CA LEU A 27 -3.58 -3.25 -8.93
C LEU A 27 -2.64 -2.31 -9.69
N LEU A 28 -3.17 -1.29 -10.37
CA LEU A 28 -2.35 -0.33 -11.13
C LEU A 28 -1.34 0.40 -10.23
N LEU A 29 -1.74 0.79 -9.02
CA LEU A 29 -0.83 1.43 -8.06
C LEU A 29 0.29 0.48 -7.59
N LEU A 30 0.00 -0.81 -7.45
CA LEU A 30 1.00 -1.83 -7.11
C LEU A 30 1.92 -2.16 -8.29
N GLU A 31 1.42 -2.11 -9.51
CA GLU A 31 2.22 -2.22 -10.74
C GLU A 31 3.16 -1.02 -10.90
N ASP A 32 2.74 0.18 -10.51
CA ASP A 32 3.63 1.35 -10.45
C ASP A 32 4.79 1.14 -9.47
N ILE A 33 4.56 0.43 -8.36
CA ILE A 33 5.63 0.03 -7.43
C ILE A 33 6.53 -1.05 -8.06
N GLU A 34 5.95 -2.04 -8.75
CA GLU A 34 6.69 -3.10 -9.45
C GLU A 34 7.62 -2.51 -10.54
N ASP A 35 7.14 -1.50 -11.26
CA ASP A 35 7.88 -0.76 -12.29
C ASP A 35 8.87 0.26 -11.69
N GLY A 36 8.83 0.48 -10.38
CA GLY A 36 9.67 1.44 -9.66
C GLY A 36 9.32 2.91 -9.94
N ARG A 37 8.09 3.18 -10.39
CA ARG A 37 7.52 4.53 -10.55
C ARG A 37 7.11 5.14 -9.22
N GLU A 38 6.65 4.31 -8.28
CA GLU A 38 6.26 4.70 -6.92
C GLU A 38 7.00 3.83 -5.89
N ALA A 39 7.34 4.37 -4.73
CA ALA A 39 7.94 3.58 -3.65
C ALA A 39 6.91 2.83 -2.79
N PHE A 40 5.69 3.36 -2.68
CA PHE A 40 4.67 2.83 -1.78
C PHE A 40 3.25 3.22 -2.22
N VAL A 41 2.27 2.50 -1.69
CA VAL A 41 0.87 2.91 -1.63
C VAL A 41 0.37 2.76 -0.19
N ILE A 42 -0.33 3.77 0.32
CA ILE A 42 -1.01 3.76 1.62
C ILE A 42 -2.50 3.89 1.36
N VAL A 43 -3.32 3.01 1.96
CA VAL A 43 -4.78 3.09 1.95
C VAL A 43 -5.28 3.36 3.36
N GLU A 44 -5.96 4.48 3.58
CA GLU A 44 -6.55 4.89 4.85
C GLU A 44 -8.06 4.63 4.88
N ARG A 45 -8.59 4.22 6.03
CA ARG A 45 -10.05 4.19 6.27
C ARG A 45 -10.48 5.50 6.94
N LEU A 46 -11.18 6.36 6.20
CA LEU A 46 -11.52 7.72 6.64
C LEU A 46 -12.59 7.78 7.73
N ALA A 47 -13.40 6.72 7.86
CA ALA A 47 -14.39 6.60 8.92
C ALA A 47 -13.76 6.43 10.33
N ASP A 48 -12.47 6.04 10.41
CA ASP A 48 -11.75 5.98 11.67
C ASP A 48 -11.27 7.37 12.10
N ALA A 49 -11.97 7.98 13.04
CA ALA A 49 -11.65 9.31 13.57
C ALA A 49 -10.26 9.42 14.23
N SER A 50 -9.60 8.29 14.54
CA SER A 50 -8.22 8.33 15.05
C SER A 50 -7.20 8.69 13.97
N GLY A 51 -7.54 8.48 12.68
CA GLY A 51 -6.59 8.59 11.57
C GLY A 51 -5.43 7.59 11.68
N GLN A 52 -5.63 6.47 12.38
CA GLN A 52 -4.59 5.45 12.63
C GLN A 52 -4.97 4.09 12.06
N THR A 53 -5.96 4.02 11.17
CA THR A 53 -6.34 2.79 10.47
C THR A 53 -5.98 2.89 9.00
N TYR A 54 -4.86 2.27 8.64
CA TYR A 54 -4.35 2.21 7.28
C TYR A 54 -3.75 0.85 6.97
N ALA A 55 -3.65 0.52 5.68
CA ALA A 55 -2.74 -0.48 5.16
C ALA A 55 -1.72 0.19 4.21
N GLN A 56 -0.52 -0.36 4.15
CA GLN A 56 0.54 0.10 3.25
C GLN A 56 1.14 -1.09 2.52
N SER A 57 1.53 -0.90 1.26
CA SER A 57 2.36 -1.86 0.56
C SER A 57 3.61 -1.20 0.00
N THR A 58 4.73 -1.93 0.09
CA THR A 58 6.04 -1.57 -0.46
C THR A 58 6.69 -2.81 -1.06
N ARG A 59 7.60 -2.62 -2.00
CA ARG A 59 8.42 -3.69 -2.59
C ARG A 59 9.80 -3.68 -1.97
N ALA A 60 10.26 -4.83 -1.49
CA ALA A 60 11.59 -5.02 -0.94
C ALA A 60 12.64 -5.18 -2.06
N ASP A 61 13.92 -4.97 -1.73
CA ASP A 61 15.04 -5.13 -2.67
C ASP A 61 15.14 -6.54 -3.30
N ASP A 62 14.63 -7.56 -2.61
CA ASP A 62 14.62 -8.94 -3.08
C ASP A 62 13.41 -9.29 -3.97
N GLY A 63 12.57 -8.30 -4.29
CA GLY A 63 11.40 -8.43 -5.15
C GLY A 63 10.12 -8.88 -4.45
N ARG A 64 10.19 -9.25 -3.16
CA ARG A 64 8.99 -9.54 -2.36
C ARG A 64 8.28 -8.26 -1.96
N TYR A 65 7.05 -8.40 -1.51
CA TYR A 65 6.26 -7.28 -1.00
C TYR A 65 6.11 -7.36 0.51
N VAL A 66 6.22 -6.19 1.14
CA VAL A 66 5.83 -5.99 2.52
C VAL A 66 4.46 -5.32 2.49
N VAL A 67 3.48 -5.96 3.14
CA VAL A 67 2.19 -5.33 3.43
C VAL A 67 2.15 -5.07 4.93
N GLU A 68 1.83 -3.84 5.31
CA GLU A 68 1.65 -3.42 6.70
C GLU A 68 0.20 -2.98 6.91
N HIS A 69 -0.30 -3.12 8.14
CA HIS A 69 -1.51 -2.42 8.54
C HIS A 69 -1.43 -1.91 9.98
N ARG A 70 -2.06 -0.76 10.22
CA ARG A 70 -2.27 -0.19 11.56
C ARG A 70 -3.75 -0.30 11.92
N ALA A 71 -4.04 -0.71 13.15
CA ALA A 71 -5.40 -0.93 13.63
C ALA A 71 -5.80 0.11 14.69
N GLY A 72 -6.00 1.37 14.28
CA GLY A 72 -6.55 2.44 15.11
C GLY A 72 -5.64 2.93 16.24
N ALA A 73 -4.38 2.51 16.29
CA ALA A 73 -3.40 2.99 17.27
C ALA A 73 -1.96 2.79 16.80
N PRO A 74 -1.01 3.69 17.14
CA PRO A 74 0.40 3.57 16.73
C PRO A 74 1.08 2.26 17.15
N ARG A 75 0.69 1.68 18.29
CA ARG A 75 1.25 0.42 18.81
C ARG A 75 0.62 -0.83 18.20
N ARG A 76 -0.49 -0.69 17.47
CA ARG A 76 -1.21 -1.80 16.83
C ARG A 76 -0.82 -1.85 15.36
N HIS A 77 0.48 -2.03 15.14
CA HIS A 77 1.09 -2.12 13.82
C HIS A 77 1.49 -3.55 13.54
N PHE A 78 1.21 -4.02 12.33
CA PHE A 78 1.44 -5.39 11.91
C PHE A 78 1.96 -5.42 10.49
N HIS A 79 2.75 -6.43 10.15
CA HIS A 79 3.25 -6.65 8.80
C HIS A 79 3.17 -8.12 8.40
N VAL A 80 3.19 -8.34 7.10
CA VAL A 80 3.39 -9.65 6.46
C VAL A 80 4.24 -9.46 5.22
N VAL A 81 5.03 -10.48 4.89
CA VAL A 81 5.82 -10.53 3.65
C VAL A 81 5.15 -11.51 2.71
N VAL A 82 4.91 -11.08 1.48
CA VAL A 82 4.29 -11.90 0.43
C VAL A 82 5.20 -11.94 -0.80
N ASP A 83 5.07 -13.00 -1.59
CA ASP A 83 6.08 -13.33 -2.60
C ASP A 83 6.09 -12.41 -3.82
N ASP A 84 4.94 -11.85 -4.19
CA ASP A 84 4.79 -11.07 -5.43
C ASP A 84 3.67 -10.03 -5.36
N VAL A 85 3.60 -9.20 -6.41
CA VAL A 85 2.61 -8.13 -6.59
C VAL A 85 1.17 -8.63 -6.55
N ARG A 86 0.89 -9.87 -7.00
CA ARG A 86 -0.48 -10.41 -7.00
C ARG A 86 -0.91 -10.79 -5.59
N ALA A 87 -0.02 -11.36 -4.79
CA ALA A 87 -0.28 -11.65 -3.39
C ALA A 87 -0.46 -10.35 -2.58
N ALA A 88 0.34 -9.31 -2.87
CA ALA A 88 0.18 -8.00 -2.27
C ALA A 88 -1.16 -7.35 -2.65
N HIS A 89 -1.55 -7.41 -3.93
CA HIS A 89 -2.82 -6.91 -4.45
C HIS A 89 -4.01 -7.61 -3.80
N ALA A 90 -4.02 -8.93 -3.76
CA ALA A 90 -5.09 -9.69 -3.13
C ALA A 90 -5.27 -9.31 -1.65
N LEU A 91 -4.17 -9.16 -0.92
CA LEU A 91 -4.21 -8.82 0.50
C LEU A 91 -4.64 -7.38 0.74
N LEU A 92 -4.11 -6.41 -0.02
CA LEU A 92 -4.46 -4.99 0.11
C LEU A 92 -5.93 -4.75 -0.28
N THR A 93 -6.40 -5.41 -1.34
CA THR A 93 -7.81 -5.41 -1.75
C THR A 93 -8.71 -5.99 -0.66
N ALA A 94 -8.34 -7.15 -0.11
CA ALA A 94 -9.11 -7.77 0.97
C ALA A 94 -9.14 -6.90 2.23
N TRP A 95 -8.03 -6.23 2.56
CA TRP A 95 -8.02 -5.25 3.66
C TRP A 95 -8.90 -4.04 3.36
N THR A 96 -8.81 -3.47 2.14
CA THR A 96 -9.53 -2.26 1.74
C THR A 96 -11.04 -2.48 1.83
N PHE A 97 -11.54 -3.55 1.24
CA PHE A 97 -12.98 -3.84 1.18
C PHE A 97 -13.50 -4.74 2.31
N ASP A 98 -12.69 -4.96 3.35
CA ASP A 98 -12.96 -5.85 4.48
C ASP A 98 -13.40 -7.28 4.07
N LEU A 99 -12.80 -7.83 3.02
CA LEU A 99 -13.09 -9.18 2.52
C LEU A 99 -12.49 -10.26 3.43
N PRO A 100 -12.99 -11.50 3.39
CA PRO A 100 -12.40 -12.61 4.12
C PRO A 100 -10.91 -12.85 3.76
N GLY A 101 -10.14 -13.39 4.71
CA GLY A 101 -8.77 -13.86 4.48
C GLY A 101 -7.67 -12.87 4.88
N TRP A 102 -7.95 -11.56 4.89
CA TRP A 102 -6.90 -10.58 5.24
C TRP A 102 -6.47 -10.71 6.69
N ARG A 103 -7.37 -11.05 7.62
CA ARG A 103 -7.06 -11.19 9.07
C ARG A 103 -6.20 -12.41 9.36
N GLU A 104 -6.28 -13.43 8.50
CA GLU A 104 -5.62 -14.72 8.63
C GLU A 104 -4.25 -14.79 7.93
N ALA A 105 -3.78 -13.70 7.33
CA ALA A 105 -2.57 -13.64 6.51
C ALA A 105 -1.24 -13.91 7.26
N GLY A 106 -1.27 -14.28 8.54
CA GLY A 106 -0.05 -14.56 9.32
C GLY A 106 0.70 -13.31 9.79
N TRP A 107 -0.04 -12.27 10.16
CA TRP A 107 0.49 -11.00 10.63
C TRP A 107 1.49 -11.13 11.78
N SER A 108 2.63 -10.46 11.63
CA SER A 108 3.63 -10.26 12.68
C SER A 108 3.53 -8.86 13.27
N PRO A 109 3.62 -8.68 14.60
CA PRO A 109 3.55 -7.37 15.22
C PRO A 109 4.80 -6.53 14.94
N GLY A 110 4.63 -5.21 14.86
CA GLY A 110 5.70 -4.25 14.59
C GLY A 110 5.93 -3.99 13.10
N PHE A 111 7.03 -3.31 12.79
CA PHE A 111 7.48 -3.05 11.41
C PHE A 111 8.18 -4.27 10.83
N ALA A 112 8.21 -4.37 9.51
CA ALA A 112 9.01 -5.38 8.82
C ALA A 112 10.49 -5.34 9.25
N PRO A 113 11.20 -6.48 9.24
CA PRO A 113 12.61 -6.53 9.59
C PRO A 113 13.45 -5.65 8.65
N SER A 114 14.47 -5.00 9.19
CA SER A 114 15.27 -3.96 8.52
C SER A 114 15.93 -4.39 7.20
N GLY A 115 16.10 -5.70 6.99
CA GLY A 115 16.62 -6.28 5.74
C GLY A 115 15.62 -6.31 4.57
N LEU A 116 14.35 -6.00 4.82
CA LEU A 116 13.30 -5.83 3.80
C LEU A 116 12.98 -4.35 3.62
N SER A 117 14.03 -3.52 3.58
CA SER A 117 13.87 -2.09 3.32
C SER A 117 13.18 -1.89 1.96
N PRO A 118 12.32 -0.87 1.82
CA PRO A 118 11.73 -0.53 0.54
C PRO A 118 12.84 -0.36 -0.50
N GLY A 119 12.69 -1.02 -1.64
CA GLY A 119 13.60 -0.85 -2.76
C GLY A 119 13.62 0.61 -3.17
N ARG A 120 14.82 1.16 -3.41
CA ARG A 120 14.93 2.55 -3.87
C ARG A 120 14.15 2.67 -5.18
N ALA A 121 13.15 3.56 -5.22
CA ALA A 121 12.49 3.96 -6.46
C ALA A 121 13.55 4.29 -7.51
N ARG A 122 13.41 3.71 -8.71
CA ARG A 122 14.41 3.84 -9.75
C ARG A 122 14.31 5.26 -10.29
N ALA A 123 15.23 6.13 -9.89
CA ALA A 123 15.25 7.53 -10.32
C ALA A 123 14.97 7.62 -11.82
N SER A 124 13.85 8.25 -12.17
CA SER A 124 13.45 8.50 -13.55
C SER A 124 14.59 9.27 -14.22
N ARG A 125 15.26 8.64 -15.17
CA ARG A 125 16.25 9.30 -16.01
C ARG A 125 15.49 10.28 -16.91
N GLY A 126 15.34 11.52 -16.44
CA GLY A 126 14.98 12.64 -17.31
C GLY A 126 16.01 12.74 -18.43
N SER A 127 15.60 12.37 -19.64
CA SER A 127 16.42 12.61 -20.83
C SER A 127 16.37 14.12 -21.10
N ALA A 128 17.37 14.84 -20.59
CA ALA A 128 17.62 16.21 -20.99
C ALA A 128 17.96 16.21 -22.49
N GLY A 129 17.08 16.84 -23.28
CA GLY A 129 17.31 17.07 -24.70
C GLY A 129 18.66 17.75 -24.90
N SER A 130 19.47 17.19 -25.80
CA SER A 130 20.62 17.88 -26.35
C SER A 130 20.17 18.71 -27.54
N SER A 131 20.65 19.95 -27.54
CA SER A 131 20.43 21.03 -28.50
C SER A 131 20.87 20.71 -29.92
#